data_AF-A0A1V4RM29-F1
#
_entry.id   AF-A0A1V4RM29-F1
#
_cell.length_a   1.000
_cell.length_b   1.000
_cell.length_c   1.000
_cell.angle_alpha   90.00
_cell.angle_beta   90.00
_cell.angle_gamma   90.00
#
_symmetry.space_group_name_H-M   'P 1'
#
loop_
_entity.id
_entity.type
_entity.pdbx_description
1 polymer ?
#
loop_
_entity_poly.entity_id
_entity_poly.type
_entity_poly.pdbx_seq_one_letter_code
_entity_poly.pdbx_strand_id
1 'polypeptide(L)' 'MLRSKQVTNTVFLLLLFYAVFQQWYYYGKLPQRVAVHFNFQGTADGWVARQSLPLISLGTIVFLALLFWG' A
#
# COMPACT_ATOMS: atom_id res chain seq x y z
N MET A 1 -21.78 7.48 20.72
CA MET A 1 -20.42 7.89 20.29
C MET A 1 -19.39 6.74 20.34
N LEU A 2 -19.30 5.95 21.42
CA LEU A 2 -18.31 4.85 21.58
C LEU A 2 -18.39 3.74 20.50
N ARG A 3 -19.58 3.30 20.09
CA ARG A 3 -19.75 2.29 19.02
C ARG A 3 -19.19 2.74 17.66
N SER A 4 -19.26 4.03 17.33
CA SER A 4 -18.75 4.55 16.06
C SER A 4 -17.23 4.43 15.97
N LYS A 5 -16.52 4.74 17.07
CA LYS A 5 -15.05 4.62 17.12
C LYS A 5 -14.60 3.17 17.00
N GLN A 6 -15.32 2.24 17.63
CA GLN A 6 -15.03 0.81 17.51
C GLN A 6 -15.17 0.31 16.07
N VAL A 7 -16.24 0.70 15.37
CA VAL A 7 -16.43 0.34 13.95
C VAL A 7 -15.33 0.95 13.09
N THR A 8 -15.01 2.23 13.24
CA THR A 8 -13.92 2.88 12.48
C THR A 8 -12.58 2.18 12.72
N ASN A 9 -12.23 1.87 13.96
CA ASN A 9 -10.98 1.19 14.29
C ASN A 9 -10.95 -0.23 13.72
N THR A 10 -12.05 -0.97 13.78
CA THR A 10 -12.14 -2.30 13.16
C THR A 10 -11.98 -2.21 11.65
N VAL A 11 -12.66 -1.29 10.98
CA VAL A 11 -12.53 -1.09 9.53
C VAL A 11 -11.09 -0.70 9.16
N PHE A 12 -10.49 0.22 9.91
CA PHE A 12 -9.10 0.64 9.71
C PHE A 12 -8.12 -0.53 9.84
N LEU A 13 -8.25 -1.36 10.88
CA LEU A 13 -7.40 -2.54 11.08
C LEU A 13 -7.59 -3.59 9.97
N LEU A 14 -8.83 -3.81 9.53
CA LEU A 14 -9.12 -4.71 8.41
C LEU A 14 -8.49 -4.23 7.10
N LEU A 15 -8.55 -2.92 6.82
CA LEU A 15 -7.90 -2.32 5.66
C LEU A 15 -6.37 -2.44 5.73
N LEU A 16 -5.78 -2.22 6.91
CA LEU A 16 -4.35 -2.36 7.12
C LEU A 16 -3.89 -3.81 6.92
N PHE A 17 -4.62 -4.77 7.48
CA PHE A 17 -4.37 -6.19 7.26
C PHE A 17 -4.50 -6.57 5.77
N TYR A 18 -5.57 -6.11 5.11
CA TYR A 18 -5.80 -6.37 3.69
C TYR A 18 -4.68 -5.80 2.82
N ALA A 19 -4.21 -4.57 3.10
CA ALA A 19 -3.12 -3.95 2.34
C ALA A 19 -1.81 -4.76 2.43
N VAL A 20 -1.46 -5.23 3.63
CA VAL A 20 -0.27 -6.08 3.85
C VAL A 20 -0.44 -7.44 3.15
N PHE A 21 -1.60 -8.07 3.29
CA PHE A 21 -1.91 -9.34 2.64
C PHE A 21 -1.85 -9.23 1.11
N GLN A 22 -2.44 -8.17 0.55
CA GLN A 22 -2.44 -7.88 -0.88
C GLN A 22 -1.01 -7.76 -1.40
N GLN A 23 -0.16 -6.98 -0.72
CA GLN A 23 1.25 -6.84 -1.07
C GLN A 23 1.97 -8.20 -1.09
N TRP A 24 1.80 -9.01 -0.02
CA TRP A 24 2.41 -10.34 0.07
C TRP A 24 1.93 -11.28 -1.05
N TYR A 25 0.62 -11.31 -1.31
CA TYR A 25 0.00 -12.18 -2.31
C TYR A 25 0.45 -11.86 -3.75
N TYR A 26 0.62 -10.58 -4.08
CA TYR A 26 1.04 -10.16 -5.42
C TYR A 26 2.55 -10.12 -5.60
N TYR A 27 3.34 -10.03 -4.52
CA TYR A 27 4.80 -9.89 -4.62
C TYR A 27 5.46 -10.96 -5.52
N GLY A 28 5.06 -12.23 -5.37
CA GLY A 28 5.58 -13.33 -6.19
C GLY A 28 5.15 -13.29 -7.66
N LYS A 29 4.11 -12.51 -8.00
CA LYS A 29 3.57 -12.36 -9.35
C LYS A 29 4.16 -11.15 -10.08
N LEU A 30 4.91 -10.30 -9.38
CA LEU A 30 5.50 -9.10 -9.97
C LEU A 30 6.76 -9.44 -10.80
N PRO A 31 6.92 -8.80 -11.98
CA PRO A 31 8.16 -8.87 -12.73
C PRO A 31 9.32 -8.25 -11.94
N GLN A 32 10.58 -8.50 -12.34
CA GLN A 32 11.73 -7.93 -11.64
C GLN A 32 11.71 -6.39 -11.59
N ARG A 33 11.19 -5.75 -12.65
CA ARG A 33 10.99 -4.31 -12.75
C ARG A 33 9.54 -3.99 -13.03
N VAL A 34 8.99 -3.03 -12.29
CA VAL A 34 7.59 -2.60 -12.35
C VAL A 34 7.55 -1.13 -12.77
N ALA A 35 6.70 -0.81 -13.74
CA ALA A 35 6.42 0.56 -14.13
C ALA A 35 5.62 1.26 -13.03
N VAL A 36 6.10 2.41 -12.55
CA VAL A 36 5.47 3.20 -11.48
C VAL A 36 5.08 4.61 -11.90
N HIS A 37 5.57 5.04 -13.07
CA HIS A 37 5.23 6.33 -13.66
C HIS A 37 5.12 6.17 -15.17
N PHE A 38 4.17 6.91 -15.74
CA PHE A 38 3.89 6.93 -17.17
C PHE A 38 3.88 8.39 -17.62
N ASN A 39 4.52 8.66 -18.75
CA ASN A 39 4.52 10.00 -19.34
C ASN A 39 3.19 10.35 -20.01
N PHE A 40 3.09 11.58 -20.53
CA PHE A 40 1.90 12.07 -21.24
C PHE A 40 1.56 11.28 -22.52
N GLN A 41 2.51 10.51 -23.05
CA GLN A 41 2.30 9.63 -24.21
C GLN A 41 1.85 8.21 -23.78
N GLY A 42 1.62 7.97 -22.49
CA GLY A 42 1.22 6.66 -21.95
C GLY A 42 2.35 5.63 -21.94
N THR A 43 3.59 6.06 -22.15
CA THR A 43 4.77 5.18 -22.11
C THR A 43 5.35 5.17 -20.71
N ALA A 44 5.68 3.98 -20.21
CA ALA A 44 6.33 3.83 -18.91
C ALA A 44 7.77 4.41 -18.97
N ASP A 45 7.98 5.51 -18.26
CA ASP A 45 9.26 6.22 -18.15
C ASP A 45 9.86 6.13 -16.73
N GLY A 46 9.08 5.71 -15.73
CA GLY A 46 9.56 5.41 -14.37
C GLY A 46 9.43 3.93 -14.03
N TRP A 47 10.54 3.34 -13.59
CA TRP A 47 10.65 1.92 -13.28
C TRP A 47 11.34 1.69 -11.94
N VAL A 48 10.84 0.75 -11.16
CA VAL A 48 11.47 0.34 -9.90
C VAL A 48 11.65 -1.17 -9.82
N ALA A 49 12.60 -1.60 -9.01
CA ALA A 49 12.77 -3.01 -8.69
C ALA A 49 11.61 -3.50 -7.81
N ARG A 50 11.12 -4.74 -8.01
CA ARG A 50 10.03 -5.30 -7.19
C ARG A 50 10.32 -5.29 -5.69
N GLN A 51 11.60 -5.37 -5.31
CA GLN A 51 12.06 -5.35 -3.93
C GLN A 51 11.84 -3.99 -3.25
N SER A 52 11.79 -2.91 -4.02
CA SER A 52 11.56 -1.55 -3.51
C SER A 52 10.08 -1.30 -3.18
N LEU A 53 9.15 -2.00 -3.83
CA LEU A 53 7.71 -1.79 -3.66
C LEU A 53 7.20 -2.11 -2.25
N PRO A 54 7.62 -3.22 -1.58
CA PRO A 54 7.33 -3.46 -0.18
C PRO A 54 7.74 -2.32 0.75
N LEU A 55 8.95 -1.78 0.56
CA LEU A 55 9.46 -0.70 1.41
C LEU A 55 8.63 0.57 1.25
N ILE A 56 8.30 0.95 0.02
CA ILE A 56 7.47 2.12 -0.27
C ILE A 56 6.08 1.93 0.33
N SER A 57 5.42 0.80 0.05
CA SER A 57 4.07 0.52 0.53
C SER A 57 3.99 0.45 2.05
N LEU A 58 4.89 -0.28 2.71
CA LEU A 58 4.92 -0.37 4.17
C LEU A 58 5.20 0.99 4.82
N GLY A 59 6.13 1.78 4.25
CA GLY A 59 6.39 3.14 4.71
C GLY A 59 5.15 4.03 4.62
N THR A 60 4.43 3.98 3.49
CA THR A 60 3.17 4.71 3.32
C THR A 60 2.09 4.23 4.29
N ILE A 61 1.91 2.92 4.47
CA ILE A 61 0.93 2.35 5.40
C ILE A 61 1.22 2.80 6.83
N VAL A 62 2.47 2.71 7.29
CA VAL A 62 2.87 3.15 8.64
C VAL A 62 2.64 4.65 8.80
N PHE A 63 3.03 5.46 7.82
CA PHE A 63 2.81 6.90 7.84
C PHE A 63 1.33 7.25 7.95
N LEU A 64 0.48 6.65 7.10
CA LEU A 64 -0.97 6.88 7.13
C LEU A 64 -1.58 6.38 8.45
N ALA A 65 -1.13 5.23 8.95
CA ALA A 65 -1.58 4.70 10.22
C ALA A 65 -1.31 5.68 11.35
N LEU A 66 -0.09 6.22 11.43
CA LEU A 66 0.27 7.23 12.42
C LEU A 66 -0.53 8.53 12.27
N LEU A 67 -0.75 8.98 11.03
CA LEU A 67 -1.49 10.21 10.74
C LEU A 67 -2.96 10.13 11.18
N PHE A 68 -3.57 8.95 11.08
CA PHE A 68 -4.99 8.73 11.38
C PHE A 68 -5.24 7.93 12.66
N TRP A 69 -4.21 7.67 13.47
CA TRP A 69 -4.36 6.99 14.76
C TRP A 69 -4.96 7.96 15.80
N GLY A 70 -6.23 7.79 16.16
CA GLY A 70 -6.96 8.63 17.13
C GLY A 70 -8.47 8.42 17.13
#